data_AF-A0A951BTE5-F1
#
_entry.id   AF-A0A951BTE5-F1
#
_cell.length_a   1.000
_cell.length_b   1.000
_cell.length_c   1.000
_cell.angle_alpha   90.00
_cell.angle_beta   90.00
_cell.angle_gamma   90.00
#
_symmetry.space_group_name_H-M   'P 1'
#
loop_
_entity.id
_entity.type
_entity.pdbx_description
1 polymer ?
#
loop_
_entity_poly.entity_id
_entity_poly.type
_entity_poly.pdbx_seq_one_letter_code
_entity_poly.pdbx_strand_id
1 'polypeptide(L)'
;MLTSGHIGIARRLSRTGDEAAERDPGADGGGGGDRAPRLLRLTAAVFGLLGALLAIAVPLLPVIQDTAVITWPRPGHLAPVNAPLVTFQPQSLTATIPCAAAASVDARSTQPASLLATTPPGSTDGAAVGMVLQVADGKLILISRGQPLGNILLSTVPASVGQCMIKVASDARGTTASAGAIRFVKVDQDVRPQVTGIYSALNEQRDPVNGLAVRITVDTRFQSTPHPVKLTAMVLAVLAVLISLILVHRLDQRIGRRAPRLLPSGWWRPTGRDAAVLVVLAVWVVIGGITSDDGYILTMIRTSTGMGYVGNYYRWFNAPEAPFSWPYQLYTFWAQISTVPPWLRLPSFAMGGVSWMLISREVMPRLGREVRRSAAAGWAAAAVFLAFWLPYNNGLRLEPEVAIGSILVLCAVERAVATRRMLPLALGLIAAAFTLAATPTGFIAVAPFLVALRPLVQLLRQHAAVSGWAGVIGPILGAGLLVLVVSFADQTLAGVLEATRVRTEIGPNLSWFQEPIRYEELFSDMPDGALARRFPVLLLLLCLGTSLVVLL
;
A
#
# COMPACT_ATOMS: atom_id res chain seq x y z
N MET A 1 53.71 0.77 55.17
CA MET A 1 54.34 2.06 55.51
C MET A 1 54.79 2.72 54.22
N LEU A 2 54.31 3.95 54.02
CA LEU A 2 54.60 4.84 52.89
C LEU A 2 56.00 5.45 53.00
N THR A 3 56.65 5.68 51.86
CA THR A 3 57.42 6.90 51.46
C THR A 3 57.92 6.66 50.01
N SER A 4 57.45 7.33 48.94
CA SER A 4 57.50 8.75 48.54
C SER A 4 58.94 9.29 48.49
N GLY A 5 59.57 9.41 47.32
CA GLY A 5 59.64 10.65 46.51
C GLY A 5 61.03 11.30 46.71
N HIS A 6 61.64 12.14 45.87
CA HIS A 6 61.33 12.78 44.59
C HIS A 6 62.58 13.65 44.24
N ILE A 7 62.77 14.03 42.95
CA ILE A 7 63.44 15.27 42.45
C ILE A 7 65.00 15.24 42.42
N GLY A 8 65.73 15.77 41.41
CA GLY A 8 65.36 16.63 40.28
C GLY A 8 66.53 17.02 39.34
N ILE A 9 66.26 18.09 38.58
CA ILE A 9 66.75 18.54 37.26
C ILE A 9 67.99 19.46 37.30
N ALA A 10 68.70 19.57 36.15
CA ALA A 10 69.49 20.70 35.57
C ALA A 10 70.99 20.36 35.32
N ARG A 11 71.74 20.83 34.31
CA ARG A 11 71.63 21.91 33.31
C ARG A 11 72.76 21.77 32.24
N ARG A 12 72.46 22.18 30.99
CA ARG A 12 73.30 22.77 29.89
C ARG A 12 74.83 22.55 29.81
N LEU A 13 75.31 22.31 28.57
CA LEU A 13 76.22 23.25 27.88
C LEU A 13 76.24 23.02 26.34
N SER A 14 76.51 24.11 25.64
CA SER A 14 76.38 24.43 24.22
C SER A 14 77.61 24.05 23.37
N ARG A 15 77.41 23.82 22.06
CA ARG A 15 78.42 24.16 21.05
C ARG A 15 77.75 24.52 19.71
N THR A 16 78.10 25.70 19.22
CA THR A 16 77.70 26.37 17.98
C THR A 16 78.60 25.95 16.81
N GLY A 17 78.07 26.06 15.59
CA GLY A 17 78.82 25.96 14.32
C GLY A 17 77.86 25.97 13.14
N ASP A 18 77.61 27.17 12.60
CA ASP A 18 76.91 27.45 11.34
C ASP A 18 77.70 26.92 10.14
N GLU A 19 77.01 26.34 9.14
CA GLU A 19 77.28 26.63 7.73
C GLU A 19 76.06 26.24 6.88
N ALA A 20 75.57 27.22 6.12
CA ALA A 20 74.41 27.15 5.26
C ALA A 20 74.78 26.60 3.88
N ALA A 21 73.97 25.69 3.34
CA ALA A 21 73.92 25.40 1.90
C ALA A 21 72.49 25.02 1.48
N GLU A 22 71.92 25.94 0.70
CA GLU A 22 70.93 25.80 -0.38
C GLU A 22 69.64 24.97 -0.21
N ARG A 23 68.54 25.72 -0.37
CA ARG A 23 67.21 25.23 -0.74
C ARG A 23 67.23 24.70 -2.18
N ASP A 24 66.61 23.54 -2.37
CA ASP A 24 65.97 23.17 -3.63
C ASP A 24 64.50 22.82 -3.36
N PRO A 25 63.51 23.58 -3.87
CA PRO A 25 62.09 23.27 -3.76
C PRO A 25 61.58 22.68 -5.07
N GLY A 26 61.32 21.37 -5.13
CA GLY A 26 60.72 20.81 -6.34
C GLY A 26 60.59 19.30 -6.39
N ALA A 27 59.55 18.75 -5.76
CA ALA A 27 58.89 17.53 -6.25
C ALA A 27 57.45 17.48 -5.72
N ASP A 28 56.56 18.13 -6.47
CA ASP A 28 55.12 17.98 -6.41
C ASP A 28 54.71 16.51 -6.50
N GLY A 29 54.19 15.97 -5.39
CA GLY A 29 53.43 14.72 -5.31
C GLY A 29 51.98 14.93 -4.88
N GLY A 30 51.45 16.16 -5.02
CA GLY A 30 50.10 16.54 -4.62
C GLY A 30 49.07 16.28 -5.72
N GLY A 31 48.08 15.41 -5.46
CA GLY A 31 46.84 15.43 -6.26
C GLY A 31 46.01 14.15 -6.31
N GLY A 32 46.57 12.97 -6.02
CA GLY A 32 45.88 11.69 -6.19
C GLY A 32 44.97 11.26 -5.02
N GLY A 33 45.40 11.50 -3.77
CA GLY A 33 44.76 10.93 -2.57
C GLY A 33 43.42 11.57 -2.17
N ASP A 34 43.23 12.86 -2.44
CA ASP A 34 42.05 13.64 -2.00
C ASP A 34 40.89 13.65 -2.99
N ARG A 35 41.14 13.29 -4.27
CA ARG A 35 40.10 13.25 -5.31
C ARG A 35 39.15 12.07 -5.17
N ALA A 36 39.68 10.88 -4.86
CA ALA A 36 38.91 9.66 -4.67
C ALA A 36 37.82 9.75 -3.55
N PRO A 37 38.10 10.27 -2.34
CA PRO A 37 37.08 10.46 -1.30
C PRO A 37 36.03 11.52 -1.68
N ARG A 38 36.40 12.59 -2.38
CA ARG A 38 35.45 13.62 -2.84
C ARG A 38 34.49 13.09 -3.90
N LEU A 39 35.01 12.36 -4.89
CA LEU A 39 34.19 11.72 -5.93
C LEU A 39 33.20 10.71 -5.33
N LEU A 40 33.65 9.90 -4.35
CA LEU A 40 32.80 8.94 -3.66
C LEU A 40 31.62 9.60 -2.93
N ARG A 41 31.87 10.73 -2.25
CA ARG A 41 30.83 11.51 -1.55
C ARG A 41 29.81 12.10 -2.52
N LEU A 42 30.31 12.72 -3.59
CA LEU A 42 29.45 13.34 -4.61
C LEU A 42 28.60 12.29 -5.33
N THR A 43 29.18 11.17 -5.74
CA THR A 43 28.46 10.10 -6.43
C THR A 43 27.38 9.47 -5.54
N ALA A 44 27.67 9.23 -4.25
CA ALA A 44 26.65 8.74 -3.31
C ALA A 44 25.46 9.71 -3.20
N ALA A 45 25.75 11.02 -3.12
CA ALA A 45 24.74 12.08 -3.10
C ALA A 45 23.88 12.09 -4.36
N VAL A 46 24.53 12.13 -5.53
CA VAL A 46 23.87 12.20 -6.83
C VAL A 46 22.98 11.00 -7.08
N PHE A 47 23.46 9.78 -6.84
CA PHE A 47 22.65 8.58 -7.01
C PHE A 47 21.49 8.51 -6.00
N GLY A 48 21.71 8.95 -4.75
CA GLY A 48 20.64 9.00 -3.75
C GLY A 48 19.54 9.99 -4.12
N LEU A 49 19.92 11.20 -4.55
CA LEU A 49 18.99 12.23 -5.03
C LEU A 49 18.29 11.82 -6.32
N LEU A 50 19.00 11.21 -7.27
CA LEU A 50 18.40 10.68 -8.50
C LEU A 50 17.36 9.61 -8.17
N GLY A 51 17.69 8.68 -7.27
CA GLY A 51 16.75 7.67 -6.79
C GLY A 51 15.51 8.28 -6.15
N ALA A 52 15.68 9.29 -5.29
CA ALA A 52 14.58 10.03 -4.67
C ALA A 52 13.70 10.74 -5.71
N LEU A 53 14.30 11.45 -6.66
CA LEU A 53 13.59 12.17 -7.71
C LEU A 53 12.79 11.22 -8.60
N LEU A 54 13.40 10.10 -9.01
CA LEU A 54 12.70 9.07 -9.78
C LEU A 54 11.55 8.44 -8.99
N ALA A 55 11.76 8.12 -7.70
CA ALA A 55 10.71 7.58 -6.85
C ALA A 55 9.52 8.55 -6.67
N ILE A 56 9.78 9.86 -6.55
CA ILE A 56 8.74 10.91 -6.54
C ILE A 56 8.03 11.02 -7.89
N ALA A 57 8.74 10.78 -8.99
CA ALA A 57 8.15 10.84 -10.32
C ALA A 57 7.23 9.65 -10.61
N VAL A 58 7.53 8.43 -10.11
CA VAL A 58 6.78 7.19 -10.41
C VAL A 58 5.25 7.33 -10.30
N PRO A 59 4.67 7.92 -9.23
CA PRO A 59 3.22 8.11 -9.10
C PRO A 59 2.58 8.99 -10.19
N LEU A 60 3.39 9.83 -10.84
CA LEU A 60 2.98 10.81 -11.86
C LEU A 60 3.24 10.32 -13.30
N LEU A 61 3.99 9.23 -13.45
CA LEU A 61 4.32 8.66 -14.75
C LEU A 61 3.12 7.91 -15.36
N PRO A 62 3.03 7.85 -16.70
CA PRO A 62 1.89 7.26 -17.39
C PRO A 62 1.72 5.77 -17.11
N VAL A 63 0.48 5.33 -17.23
CA VAL A 63 0.06 3.92 -17.23
C VAL A 63 -0.75 3.64 -18.49
N ILE A 64 -0.87 2.36 -18.84
CA ILE A 64 -1.74 1.89 -19.92
C ILE A 64 -2.98 1.31 -19.26
N GLN A 65 -4.14 1.95 -19.46
CA GLN A 65 -5.42 1.49 -18.91
C GLN A 65 -6.14 0.57 -19.91
N ASP A 66 -6.67 -0.54 -19.42
CA ASP A 66 -7.51 -1.43 -20.21
C ASP A 66 -8.96 -0.93 -20.18
N THR A 67 -9.45 -0.40 -21.30
CA THR A 67 -10.83 0.11 -21.39
C THR A 67 -11.79 -0.98 -21.85
N ALA A 68 -12.94 -1.08 -21.16
CA ALA A 68 -13.99 -2.05 -21.50
C ALA A 68 -15.29 -1.34 -21.90
N VAL A 69 -15.90 -1.81 -22.99
CA VAL A 69 -17.15 -1.27 -23.51
C VAL A 69 -18.11 -2.43 -23.79
N ILE A 70 -19.30 -2.35 -23.24
CA ILE A 70 -20.40 -3.27 -23.53
C ILE A 70 -21.23 -2.66 -24.66
N THR A 71 -21.42 -3.41 -25.74
CA THR A 71 -22.26 -3.02 -26.88
C THR A 71 -23.45 -3.97 -27.00
N TRP A 72 -24.62 -3.42 -27.35
CA TRP A 72 -25.84 -4.18 -27.59
C TRP A 72 -26.68 -3.48 -28.67
N PRO A 73 -27.35 -4.21 -29.59
CA PRO A 73 -27.38 -5.67 -29.72
C PRO A 73 -26.07 -6.25 -30.26
N ARG A 74 -25.86 -7.56 -30.08
CA ARG A 74 -24.81 -8.27 -30.82
C ARG A 74 -25.29 -8.46 -32.26
N PRO A 75 -24.38 -8.50 -33.26
CA PRO A 75 -24.78 -8.73 -34.65
C PRO A 75 -25.71 -9.95 -34.79
N GLY A 76 -26.92 -9.71 -35.28
CA GLY A 76 -27.93 -10.74 -35.55
C GLY A 76 -28.75 -11.25 -34.38
N HIS A 77 -28.54 -10.79 -33.13
CA HIS A 77 -29.25 -11.31 -31.95
C HIS A 77 -29.59 -10.20 -30.93
N LEU A 78 -30.88 -9.98 -30.68
CA LEU A 78 -31.42 -9.05 -29.67
C LEU A 78 -31.52 -9.63 -28.24
N ALA A 79 -30.75 -10.67 -27.92
CA ALA A 79 -30.82 -11.31 -26.61
C ALA A 79 -30.39 -10.36 -25.47
N PRO A 80 -30.96 -10.50 -24.25
CA PRO A 80 -30.48 -9.81 -23.07
C PRO A 80 -29.01 -10.12 -22.77
N VAL A 81 -28.31 -9.16 -22.17
CA VAL A 81 -26.90 -9.30 -21.77
C VAL A 81 -26.79 -9.13 -20.27
N ASN A 82 -26.24 -10.14 -19.59
CA ASN A 82 -25.90 -10.05 -18.17
C ASN A 82 -24.46 -9.54 -18.04
N ALA A 83 -24.28 -8.37 -17.43
CA ALA A 83 -22.98 -7.74 -17.26
C ALA A 83 -22.96 -6.92 -15.95
N PRO A 84 -22.92 -7.60 -14.78
CA PRO A 84 -22.88 -6.93 -13.48
C PRO A 84 -21.59 -6.13 -13.30
N LEU A 85 -21.72 -4.81 -13.21
CA LEU A 85 -20.58 -3.94 -12.97
C LEU A 85 -20.22 -3.95 -11.48
N VAL A 86 -18.94 -4.20 -11.18
CA VAL A 86 -18.41 -4.17 -9.81
C VAL A 86 -18.51 -2.76 -9.20
N THR A 87 -18.31 -1.72 -10.03
CA THR A 87 -18.46 -0.31 -9.64
C THR A 87 -19.90 0.16 -9.55
N PHE A 88 -20.87 -0.74 -9.82
CA PHE A 88 -22.31 -0.53 -9.96
C PHE A 88 -22.70 0.39 -11.11
N GLN A 89 -22.06 1.55 -11.22
CA GLN A 89 -22.32 2.55 -12.25
C GLN A 89 -21.26 2.49 -13.36
N PRO A 90 -21.65 2.75 -14.62
CA PRO A 90 -20.71 2.90 -15.73
C PRO A 90 -20.07 4.29 -15.73
N GLN A 91 -18.97 4.45 -16.45
CA GLN A 91 -18.41 5.77 -16.74
C GLN A 91 -19.37 6.59 -17.62
N SER A 92 -19.94 5.94 -18.63
CA SER A 92 -20.98 6.53 -19.48
C SER A 92 -21.89 5.46 -20.08
N LEU A 93 -23.15 5.82 -20.29
CA LEU A 93 -24.14 5.01 -20.98
C LEU A 93 -24.76 5.85 -22.10
N THR A 94 -24.78 5.32 -23.31
CA THR A 94 -25.55 5.86 -24.43
C THR A 94 -26.47 4.81 -25.01
N ALA A 95 -27.68 5.22 -25.39
CA ALA A 95 -28.65 4.36 -26.04
C ALA A 95 -29.30 5.12 -27.19
N THR A 96 -29.47 4.43 -28.31
CA THR A 96 -30.11 4.91 -29.53
C THR A 96 -31.13 3.87 -29.94
N ILE A 97 -32.41 4.21 -29.89
CA ILE A 97 -33.54 3.28 -30.09
C ILE A 97 -34.47 3.89 -31.15
N PRO A 98 -34.86 3.18 -32.21
CA PRO A 98 -35.79 3.73 -33.21
C PRO A 98 -37.16 4.05 -32.59
N CYS A 99 -37.73 5.21 -32.91
CA CYS A 99 -39.09 5.56 -32.45
C CYS A 99 -40.14 4.59 -32.99
N ALA A 100 -39.93 4.06 -34.20
CA ALA A 100 -40.79 3.02 -34.79
C ALA A 100 -40.78 1.73 -33.95
N ALA A 101 -39.65 1.39 -33.33
CA ALA A 101 -39.55 0.24 -32.45
C ALA A 101 -40.34 0.46 -31.16
N ALA A 102 -40.27 1.68 -30.60
CA ALA A 102 -41.07 2.07 -29.45
C ALA A 102 -42.57 2.00 -29.73
N ALA A 103 -43.02 2.54 -30.88
CA ALA A 103 -44.42 2.49 -31.29
C ALA A 103 -44.90 1.05 -31.55
N SER A 104 -44.07 0.20 -32.18
CA SER A 104 -44.39 -1.21 -32.43
C SER A 104 -44.59 -1.98 -31.11
N VAL A 105 -43.66 -1.82 -30.17
CA VAL A 105 -43.74 -2.48 -28.85
C VAL A 105 -44.95 -2.02 -28.07
N ASP A 106 -45.24 -0.72 -28.06
CA ASP A 106 -46.40 -0.13 -27.38
C ASP A 106 -47.71 -0.70 -27.93
N ALA A 107 -47.87 -0.72 -29.26
CA ALA A 107 -49.07 -1.21 -29.92
C ALA A 107 -49.37 -2.69 -29.65
N ARG A 108 -48.35 -3.52 -29.40
CA ARG A 108 -48.49 -4.95 -29.13
C ARG A 108 -48.47 -5.32 -27.65
N SER A 109 -48.28 -4.38 -26.73
CA SER A 109 -48.13 -4.64 -25.30
C SER A 109 -49.36 -4.13 -24.54
N THR A 110 -49.87 -4.93 -23.60
CA THR A 110 -51.02 -4.56 -22.74
C THR A 110 -50.59 -3.93 -21.40
N GLN A 111 -49.28 -3.87 -21.14
CA GLN A 111 -48.65 -3.35 -19.95
C GLN A 111 -47.46 -2.47 -20.36
N PRO A 112 -46.97 -1.57 -19.48
CA PRO A 112 -45.77 -0.78 -19.76
C PRO A 112 -44.60 -1.67 -20.18
N ALA A 113 -44.04 -1.37 -21.35
CA ALA A 113 -42.99 -2.18 -21.96
C ALA A 113 -41.64 -1.45 -21.91
N SER A 114 -40.61 -2.12 -21.38
CA SER A 114 -39.26 -1.56 -21.31
C SER A 114 -38.54 -1.66 -22.65
N LEU A 115 -38.18 -0.53 -23.24
CA LEU A 115 -37.32 -0.45 -24.42
C LEU A 115 -35.85 -0.68 -24.05
N LEU A 116 -35.46 -0.22 -22.87
CA LEU A 116 -34.15 -0.44 -22.27
C LEU A 116 -34.31 -0.50 -20.75
N ALA A 117 -33.80 -1.55 -20.12
CA ALA A 117 -33.62 -1.65 -18.68
C ALA A 117 -32.18 -2.07 -18.39
N THR A 118 -31.59 -1.49 -17.35
CA THR A 118 -30.21 -1.78 -16.90
C THR A 118 -30.14 -2.79 -15.75
N THR A 119 -31.31 -3.17 -15.24
CA THR A 119 -31.54 -4.20 -14.23
C THR A 119 -32.61 -5.19 -14.74
N PRO A 120 -32.62 -6.46 -14.27
CA PRO A 120 -33.60 -7.44 -14.71
C PRO A 120 -35.04 -6.95 -14.47
N PRO A 121 -35.95 -7.14 -15.44
CA PRO A 121 -37.38 -6.90 -15.23
C PRO A 121 -37.90 -7.68 -14.01
N GLY A 122 -38.72 -7.04 -13.18
CA GLY A 122 -39.28 -7.65 -11.96
C GLY A 122 -38.36 -7.65 -10.74
N SER A 123 -37.14 -7.11 -10.84
CA SER A 123 -36.28 -6.88 -9.66
C SER A 123 -36.83 -5.72 -8.82
N THR A 124 -37.24 -6.01 -7.58
CA THR A 124 -37.76 -5.02 -6.63
C THR A 124 -36.73 -3.92 -6.35
N ASP A 125 -35.51 -4.31 -5.98
CA ASP A 125 -34.43 -3.37 -5.71
C ASP A 125 -33.89 -2.75 -7.00
N GLY A 126 -33.93 -3.50 -8.11
CA GLY A 126 -33.49 -3.05 -9.43
C GLY A 126 -34.25 -1.84 -9.95
N ALA A 127 -35.54 -1.69 -9.60
CA ALA A 127 -36.33 -0.51 -9.95
C ALA A 127 -35.87 0.75 -9.21
N ALA A 128 -35.32 0.61 -8.01
CA ALA A 128 -34.83 1.72 -7.18
C ALA A 128 -33.43 2.21 -7.57
N VAL A 129 -32.62 1.40 -8.25
CA VAL A 129 -31.21 1.71 -8.57
C VAL A 129 -30.90 1.77 -10.07
N GLY A 130 -31.68 1.05 -10.88
CA GLY A 130 -31.50 0.97 -12.32
C GLY A 130 -32.12 2.15 -13.09
N MET A 131 -31.89 2.12 -14.39
CA MET A 131 -32.56 2.93 -15.41
C MET A 131 -33.49 2.06 -16.23
N VAL A 132 -34.69 2.58 -16.47
CA VAL A 132 -35.71 2.01 -17.36
C VAL A 132 -36.24 3.10 -18.29
N LEU A 133 -36.06 2.90 -19.58
CA LEU A 133 -36.80 3.60 -20.62
C LEU A 133 -37.98 2.73 -21.02
N GLN A 134 -39.20 3.17 -20.75
CA GLN A 134 -40.43 2.42 -21.03
C GLN A 134 -41.40 3.22 -21.88
N VAL A 135 -42.26 2.50 -22.59
CA VAL A 135 -43.39 3.05 -23.33
C VAL A 135 -44.69 2.45 -22.78
N ALA A 136 -45.70 3.30 -22.61
CA ALA A 136 -47.07 2.90 -22.25
C ALA A 136 -48.06 3.92 -22.80
N ASP A 137 -49.10 3.47 -23.50
CA ASP A 137 -50.18 4.30 -24.05
C ASP A 137 -49.64 5.48 -24.90
N GLY A 138 -48.66 5.21 -25.76
CA GLY A 138 -47.99 6.18 -26.61
C GLY A 138 -47.06 7.15 -25.86
N LYS A 139 -46.89 6.99 -24.55
CA LYS A 139 -46.06 7.85 -23.69
C LYS A 139 -44.74 7.18 -23.38
N LEU A 140 -43.64 7.84 -23.78
CA LEU A 140 -42.29 7.46 -23.43
C LEU A 140 -41.91 8.06 -22.07
N ILE A 141 -41.39 7.24 -21.16
CA ILE A 141 -40.99 7.67 -19.81
C ILE A 141 -39.57 7.14 -19.54
N LEU A 142 -38.66 8.03 -19.11
CA LEU A 142 -37.34 7.64 -18.62
C LEU A 142 -37.32 7.73 -17.09
N ILE A 143 -37.02 6.60 -16.45
CA ILE A 143 -36.86 6.47 -15.00
C ILE A 143 -35.41 6.10 -14.74
N SER A 144 -34.77 6.75 -13.76
CA SER A 144 -33.45 6.36 -13.26
C SER A 144 -33.45 6.46 -11.74
N ARG A 145 -32.91 5.44 -11.06
CA ARG A 145 -32.82 5.37 -9.60
C ARG A 145 -34.17 5.59 -8.91
N GLY A 146 -35.22 4.96 -9.44
CA GLY A 146 -36.60 5.11 -8.96
C GLY A 146 -37.26 6.47 -9.22
N GLN A 147 -36.59 7.42 -9.87
CA GLN A 147 -37.12 8.76 -10.14
C GLN A 147 -37.49 8.94 -11.61
N PRO A 148 -38.72 9.39 -11.94
CA PRO A 148 -39.09 9.73 -13.30
C PRO A 148 -38.38 11.02 -13.71
N LEU A 149 -37.44 10.94 -14.66
CA LEU A 149 -36.65 12.09 -15.09
C LEU A 149 -37.37 12.96 -16.12
N GLY A 150 -38.32 12.38 -16.85
CA GLY A 150 -39.14 13.08 -17.85
C GLY A 150 -39.90 12.12 -18.75
N ASN A 151 -40.82 12.69 -19.53
CA ASN A 151 -41.68 11.95 -20.43
C ASN A 151 -42.07 12.77 -21.68
N ILE A 152 -42.49 12.07 -22.74
CA ILE A 152 -42.99 12.67 -23.98
C ILE A 152 -44.02 11.75 -24.63
N LEU A 153 -45.02 12.32 -25.29
CA LEU A 153 -45.94 11.55 -26.15
C LEU A 153 -45.27 11.32 -27.51
N LEU A 154 -45.22 10.08 -27.98
CA LEU A 154 -44.62 9.76 -29.28
C LEU A 154 -45.34 10.45 -30.44
N SER A 155 -46.63 10.75 -30.30
CA SER A 155 -47.42 11.48 -31.30
C SER A 155 -47.01 12.95 -31.47
N THR A 156 -46.33 13.56 -30.50
CA THR A 156 -45.85 14.95 -30.60
C THR A 156 -44.48 15.05 -31.28
N VAL A 157 -43.83 13.91 -31.55
CA VAL A 157 -42.55 13.87 -32.24
C VAL A 157 -42.80 13.95 -33.74
N PRO A 158 -42.34 15.02 -34.44
CA PRO A 158 -42.57 15.17 -35.86
C PRO A 158 -41.95 13.99 -36.62
N ALA A 159 -42.64 13.52 -37.66
CA ALA A 159 -42.05 12.64 -38.66
C ALA A 159 -40.98 13.44 -39.43
N SER A 160 -39.74 13.44 -38.96
CA SER A 160 -38.64 14.14 -39.63
C SER A 160 -38.27 13.43 -40.95
N VAL A 161 -37.54 14.12 -41.84
CA VAL A 161 -37.01 13.61 -43.14
C VAL A 161 -35.96 12.48 -42.98
N GLY A 162 -35.86 11.90 -41.77
CA GLY A 162 -35.02 10.75 -41.43
C GLY A 162 -35.67 9.94 -40.31
N GLN A 163 -35.20 8.70 -40.09
CA GLN A 163 -35.73 7.80 -39.06
C GLN A 163 -35.64 8.47 -37.68
N CYS A 164 -36.79 8.69 -37.03
CA CYS A 164 -36.85 9.21 -35.67
C CYS A 164 -36.12 8.26 -34.72
N MET A 165 -35.18 8.81 -33.92
CA MET A 165 -34.41 8.05 -32.93
C MET A 165 -34.62 8.63 -31.54
N ILE A 166 -34.81 7.75 -30.57
CA ILE A 166 -34.73 8.05 -29.15
C ILE A 166 -33.26 7.93 -28.75
N LYS A 167 -32.68 9.00 -28.22
CA LYS A 167 -31.30 9.04 -27.74
C LYS A 167 -31.29 9.30 -26.24
N VAL A 168 -30.64 8.43 -25.48
CA VAL A 168 -30.36 8.59 -24.05
C VAL A 168 -28.85 8.68 -23.87
N ALA A 169 -28.38 9.63 -23.07
CA ALA A 169 -26.98 9.74 -22.66
C ALA A 169 -26.92 10.02 -21.17
N SER A 170 -26.12 9.26 -20.42
CA SER A 170 -25.93 9.38 -18.98
C SER A 170 -24.45 9.27 -18.64
N ASP A 171 -23.90 10.30 -18.02
CA ASP A 171 -22.54 10.34 -17.48
C ASP A 171 -22.53 11.06 -16.11
N ALA A 172 -21.35 11.22 -15.51
CA ALA A 172 -21.22 11.85 -14.18
C ALA A 172 -21.68 13.32 -14.14
N ARG A 173 -21.79 14.01 -15.29
CA ARG A 173 -22.24 15.41 -15.37
C ARG A 173 -23.75 15.53 -15.48
N GLY A 174 -24.43 14.49 -15.97
CA GLY A 174 -25.87 14.55 -16.16
C GLY A 174 -26.45 13.44 -17.02
N THR A 175 -27.79 13.44 -17.09
CA THR A 175 -28.55 12.55 -17.97
C THR A 175 -29.46 13.35 -18.90
N THR A 176 -29.46 12.99 -20.17
CA THR A 176 -30.29 13.62 -21.21
C THR A 176 -31.02 12.56 -22.01
N ALA A 177 -32.22 12.90 -22.46
CA ALA A 177 -32.98 12.06 -23.38
C ALA A 177 -33.75 12.90 -24.39
N SER A 178 -33.78 12.43 -25.63
CA SER A 178 -34.47 13.08 -26.75
C SER A 178 -35.16 12.05 -27.63
N ALA A 179 -36.26 12.45 -28.27
CA ALA A 179 -36.92 11.70 -29.32
C ALA A 179 -36.97 12.60 -30.57
N GLY A 180 -36.27 12.19 -31.63
CA GLY A 180 -36.03 13.07 -32.77
C GLY A 180 -35.27 14.33 -32.35
N ALA A 181 -35.80 15.50 -32.69
CA ALA A 181 -35.23 16.79 -32.29
C ALA A 181 -35.70 17.27 -30.90
N ILE A 182 -36.70 16.61 -30.29
CA ILE A 182 -37.30 17.07 -29.05
C ILE A 182 -36.58 16.44 -27.85
N ARG A 183 -35.97 17.27 -27.02
CA ARG A 183 -35.38 16.84 -25.74
C ARG A 183 -36.43 16.88 -24.63
N PHE A 184 -36.65 15.74 -23.97
CA PHE A 184 -37.66 15.60 -22.91
C PHE A 184 -37.05 15.30 -21.52
N VAL A 185 -35.74 15.03 -21.45
CA VAL A 185 -34.98 14.94 -20.19
C VAL A 185 -33.71 15.77 -20.30
N LYS A 186 -33.46 16.59 -19.27
CA LYS A 186 -32.17 17.23 -18.99
C LYS A 186 -32.00 17.33 -17.48
N VAL A 187 -31.06 16.56 -16.95
CA VAL A 187 -30.71 16.53 -15.54
C VAL A 187 -29.22 16.83 -15.43
N ASP A 188 -28.86 17.94 -14.81
CA ASP A 188 -27.47 18.42 -14.67
C ASP A 188 -26.87 17.96 -13.32
N GLN A 189 -27.09 16.70 -12.94
CA GLN A 189 -26.55 16.05 -11.74
C GLN A 189 -26.36 14.53 -11.97
N ASP A 190 -25.54 13.88 -11.15
CA ASP A 190 -25.24 12.44 -11.29
C ASP A 190 -26.43 11.56 -10.89
N VAL A 191 -27.18 11.13 -11.91
CA VAL A 191 -28.28 10.15 -11.80
C VAL A 191 -27.97 8.89 -12.60
N ARG A 192 -26.68 8.55 -12.77
CA ARG A 192 -26.27 7.33 -13.48
C ARG A 192 -26.88 6.08 -12.82
N PRO A 193 -27.37 5.13 -13.62
CA PRO A 193 -27.99 3.93 -13.10
C PRO A 193 -26.95 2.91 -12.65
N GLN A 194 -27.37 2.05 -11.74
CA GLN A 194 -26.71 0.77 -11.56
C GLN A 194 -26.96 -0.12 -12.79
N VAL A 195 -25.91 -0.76 -13.29
CA VAL A 195 -25.96 -1.64 -14.46
C VAL A 195 -25.62 -3.07 -14.01
N THR A 196 -26.60 -3.95 -14.11
CA THR A 196 -26.40 -5.40 -13.98
C THR A 196 -26.53 -6.14 -15.31
N GLY A 197 -27.00 -5.45 -16.35
CA GLY A 197 -27.13 -5.97 -17.69
C GLY A 197 -27.85 -4.99 -18.62
N ILE A 198 -28.27 -5.50 -19.78
CA ILE A 198 -29.12 -4.81 -20.76
C ILE A 198 -30.30 -5.73 -21.05
N TYR A 199 -31.50 -5.24 -20.74
CA TYR A 199 -32.76 -5.97 -20.91
C TYR A 199 -33.73 -5.12 -21.72
N SER A 200 -34.57 -5.76 -22.54
CA SER A 200 -35.54 -5.09 -23.39
C SER A 200 -36.70 -6.01 -23.70
N ALA A 201 -37.88 -5.42 -23.92
CA ALA A 201 -39.08 -6.08 -24.43
C ALA A 201 -39.12 -6.12 -25.97
N LEU A 202 -38.16 -5.46 -26.65
CA LEU A 202 -38.04 -5.46 -28.10
C LEU A 202 -37.79 -6.88 -28.63
N ASN A 203 -38.32 -7.17 -29.81
CA ASN A 203 -38.17 -8.44 -30.51
C ASN A 203 -37.79 -8.18 -31.97
N GLU A 204 -36.63 -8.69 -32.40
CA GLU A 204 -36.07 -8.44 -33.74
C GLU A 204 -36.94 -8.96 -34.90
N GLN A 205 -37.83 -9.93 -34.65
CA GLN A 205 -38.75 -10.48 -35.66
C GLN A 205 -40.03 -9.65 -35.78
N ARG A 206 -40.36 -8.85 -34.77
CA ARG A 206 -41.64 -8.11 -34.69
C ARG A 206 -41.46 -6.60 -34.77
N ASP A 207 -40.34 -6.08 -34.29
CA ASP A 207 -40.12 -4.64 -34.11
C ASP A 207 -39.01 -4.12 -35.06
N PRO A 208 -39.16 -2.90 -35.62
CA PRO A 208 -38.17 -2.30 -36.50
C PRO A 208 -36.96 -1.78 -35.71
N VAL A 209 -36.01 -2.68 -35.41
CA VAL A 209 -34.82 -2.41 -34.58
C VAL A 209 -33.59 -1.89 -35.37
N ASN A 210 -33.74 -1.55 -36.64
CA ASN A 210 -32.62 -1.02 -37.42
C ASN A 210 -32.11 0.31 -36.84
N GLY A 211 -30.80 0.40 -36.56
CA GLY A 211 -30.20 1.56 -35.88
C GLY A 211 -30.28 1.50 -34.35
N LEU A 212 -30.82 0.43 -33.76
CA LEU A 212 -30.73 0.17 -32.32
C LEU A 212 -29.27 -0.01 -31.89
N ALA A 213 -28.81 0.79 -30.95
CA ALA A 213 -27.47 0.69 -30.39
C ALA A 213 -27.42 1.20 -28.95
N VAL A 214 -26.91 0.38 -28.04
CA VAL A 214 -26.59 0.73 -26.66
C VAL A 214 -25.09 0.50 -26.47
N ARG A 215 -24.44 1.48 -25.85
CA ARG A 215 -23.02 1.45 -25.53
C ARG A 215 -22.85 1.86 -24.07
N ILE A 216 -22.22 1.00 -23.29
CA ILE A 216 -21.90 1.24 -21.88
C ILE A 216 -20.39 1.19 -21.74
N THR A 217 -19.78 2.31 -21.38
CA THR A 217 -18.34 2.39 -21.06
C THR A 217 -18.17 2.05 -19.59
N VAL A 218 -17.48 0.94 -19.30
CA VAL A 218 -17.27 0.46 -17.93
C VAL A 218 -16.18 1.28 -17.25
N ASP A 219 -16.38 1.58 -15.97
CA ASP A 219 -15.35 2.24 -15.16
C ASP A 219 -14.23 1.25 -14.79
N THR A 220 -13.16 1.30 -15.57
CA THR A 220 -11.98 0.43 -15.47
C THR A 220 -10.76 1.20 -14.96
N ARG A 221 -10.97 2.33 -14.28
CA ARG A 221 -9.89 3.29 -13.92
C ARG A 221 -8.71 2.71 -13.15
N PHE A 222 -8.91 1.59 -12.45
CA PHE A 222 -7.87 0.90 -11.66
C PHE A 222 -7.20 -0.26 -12.39
N GLN A 223 -7.76 -0.69 -13.53
CA GLN A 223 -7.20 -1.74 -14.38
C GLN A 223 -6.15 -1.13 -15.30
N SER A 224 -4.90 -1.16 -14.85
CA SER A 224 -3.81 -0.56 -15.60
C SER A 224 -2.51 -1.33 -15.43
N THR A 225 -1.64 -1.19 -16.43
CA THR A 225 -0.26 -1.69 -16.41
C THR A 225 0.73 -0.53 -16.51
N PRO A 226 1.93 -0.65 -15.91
CA PRO A 226 2.92 0.42 -15.98
C PRO A 226 3.40 0.61 -17.42
N HIS A 227 3.36 1.86 -17.91
CA HIS A 227 3.96 2.19 -19.20
C HIS A 227 5.48 1.93 -19.15
N PRO A 228 6.15 1.55 -20.26
CA PRO A 228 7.60 1.29 -20.26
C PRO A 228 8.48 2.41 -19.67
N VAL A 229 8.07 3.67 -19.81
CA VAL A 229 8.73 4.82 -19.18
C VAL A 229 8.64 4.76 -17.64
N LYS A 230 7.46 4.44 -17.10
CA LYS A 230 7.24 4.24 -15.66
C LYS A 230 8.09 3.07 -15.16
N LEU A 231 8.04 1.94 -15.85
CA LEU A 231 8.85 0.76 -15.52
C LEU A 231 10.35 1.07 -15.52
N THR A 232 10.85 1.80 -16.50
CA THR A 232 12.27 2.20 -16.58
C THR A 232 12.65 3.11 -15.41
N ALA A 233 11.82 4.09 -15.08
CA ALA A 233 12.05 4.98 -13.94
C ALA A 233 12.08 4.21 -12.61
N MET A 234 11.18 3.22 -12.43
CA MET A 234 11.17 2.33 -11.26
C MET A 234 12.48 1.56 -11.13
N VAL A 235 12.94 0.92 -12.22
CA VAL A 235 14.20 0.15 -12.23
C VAL A 235 15.40 1.06 -11.94
N LEU A 236 15.47 2.22 -12.60
CA LEU A 236 16.55 3.18 -12.38
C LEU A 236 16.56 3.75 -10.96
N ALA A 237 15.38 3.99 -10.36
CA ALA A 237 15.28 4.43 -8.97
C ALA A 237 15.89 3.41 -8.01
N VAL A 238 15.52 2.13 -8.16
CA VAL A 238 16.05 1.03 -7.35
C VAL A 238 17.56 0.92 -7.51
N LEU A 239 18.07 0.89 -8.76
CA LEU A 239 19.50 0.79 -9.04
C LEU A 239 20.28 1.99 -8.47
N ALA A 240 19.76 3.21 -8.61
CA ALA A 240 20.39 4.40 -8.09
C ALA A 240 20.48 4.38 -6.56
N VAL A 241 19.41 3.98 -5.87
CA VAL A 241 19.44 3.84 -4.40
C VAL A 241 20.41 2.74 -3.97
N LEU A 242 20.44 1.58 -4.64
CA LEU A 242 21.39 0.51 -4.33
C LEU A 242 22.84 0.97 -4.50
N ILE A 243 23.16 1.66 -5.59
CA ILE A 243 24.49 2.25 -5.81
C ILE A 243 24.81 3.24 -4.68
N SER A 244 23.88 4.13 -4.35
CA SER A 244 24.04 5.09 -3.25
C SER A 244 24.36 4.41 -1.92
N LEU A 245 23.61 3.36 -1.54
CA LEU A 245 23.84 2.60 -0.31
C LEU A 245 25.20 1.90 -0.29
N ILE A 246 25.64 1.34 -1.41
CA ILE A 246 26.98 0.72 -1.52
C ILE A 246 28.08 1.77 -1.32
N LEU A 247 27.91 2.98 -1.88
CA LEU A 247 28.87 4.06 -1.71
C LEU A 247 28.86 4.61 -0.28
N VAL A 248 27.69 4.74 0.35
CA VAL A 248 27.55 5.08 1.78
C VAL A 248 28.24 4.03 2.65
N HIS A 249 28.08 2.74 2.36
CA HIS A 249 28.80 1.69 3.09
C HIS A 249 30.32 1.90 3.06
N ARG A 250 30.87 2.25 1.89
CA ARG A 250 32.31 2.53 1.73
C ARG A 250 32.74 3.79 2.47
N LEU A 251 31.88 4.81 2.56
CA LEU A 251 32.13 6.02 3.33
C LEU A 251 32.10 5.76 4.84
N ASP A 252 31.13 4.96 5.30
CA ASP A 252 30.99 4.55 6.70
C ASP A 252 32.22 3.80 7.23
N GLN A 253 32.92 3.05 6.37
CA GLN A 253 34.16 2.39 6.76
C GLN A 253 35.29 3.37 7.11
N ARG A 254 35.20 4.63 6.67
CA ARG A 254 36.19 5.68 6.93
C ARG A 254 35.81 6.61 8.07
N ILE A 255 34.51 6.87 8.25
CA ILE A 255 33.99 7.84 9.24
C ILE A 255 33.52 7.14 10.52
N GLY A 256 32.83 6.01 10.36
CA GLY A 256 32.20 5.31 11.46
C GLY A 256 33.17 4.50 12.30
N ARG A 257 32.71 4.07 13.48
CA ARG A 257 33.48 3.13 14.32
C ARG A 257 33.61 1.79 13.61
N ARG A 258 34.62 1.00 13.99
CA ARG A 258 34.76 -0.39 13.52
C ARG A 258 33.46 -1.14 13.81
N ALA A 259 32.74 -1.54 12.76
CA ALA A 259 31.48 -2.23 12.95
C ALA A 259 31.72 -3.61 13.57
N PRO A 260 30.89 -4.01 14.55
CA PRO A 260 30.80 -5.43 14.90
C PRO A 260 30.32 -6.22 13.68
N ARG A 261 30.54 -7.54 13.70
CA ARG A 261 30.07 -8.46 12.64
C ARG A 261 28.58 -8.23 12.35
N LEU A 262 28.16 -8.39 11.08
CA LEU A 262 26.76 -8.23 10.66
C LEU A 262 25.84 -9.08 11.54
N LEU A 263 26.18 -10.36 11.69
CA LEU A 263 25.59 -11.26 12.66
C LEU A 263 26.56 -11.45 13.84
N PRO A 264 26.13 -11.21 15.10
CA PRO A 264 26.93 -11.44 16.29
C PRO A 264 27.48 -12.87 16.38
N SER A 265 28.60 -13.03 17.09
CA SER A 265 29.15 -14.35 17.41
C SER A 265 28.12 -15.15 18.21
N GLY A 266 27.68 -16.29 17.67
CA GLY A 266 26.65 -17.12 18.28
C GLY A 266 25.24 -16.99 17.69
N TRP A 267 25.06 -16.21 16.61
CA TRP A 267 23.78 -16.12 15.90
C TRP A 267 23.19 -17.49 15.55
N TRP A 268 24.03 -18.40 15.06
CA TRP A 268 23.62 -19.75 14.66
C TRP A 268 23.70 -20.80 15.78
N ARG A 269 23.88 -20.39 17.03
CA ARG A 269 23.87 -21.32 18.17
C ARG A 269 22.43 -21.42 18.71
N PRO A 270 21.69 -22.51 18.45
CA PRO A 270 20.35 -22.66 18.96
C PRO A 270 20.38 -22.80 20.49
N THR A 271 19.43 -22.18 21.16
CA THR A 271 19.20 -22.32 22.60
C THR A 271 17.90 -23.07 22.85
N GLY A 272 17.71 -23.63 24.06
CA GLY A 272 16.44 -24.27 24.42
C GLY A 272 15.22 -23.34 24.30
N ARG A 273 15.42 -22.03 24.48
CA ARG A 273 14.39 -20.99 24.26
C ARG A 273 14.02 -20.85 22.78
N ASP A 274 15.02 -20.88 21.90
CA ASP A 274 14.79 -20.84 20.45
C ASP A 274 13.99 -22.04 19.99
N ALA A 275 14.37 -23.25 20.47
CA ALA A 275 13.64 -24.47 20.18
C ALA A 275 12.20 -24.39 20.68
N ALA A 276 11.98 -23.92 21.91
CA ALA A 276 10.63 -23.78 22.46
C ALA A 276 9.76 -22.82 21.63
N VAL A 277 10.26 -21.64 21.30
CA VAL A 277 9.51 -20.66 20.50
C VAL A 277 9.21 -21.22 19.11
N LEU A 278 10.20 -21.75 18.40
CA LEU A 278 10.00 -22.27 17.05
C LEU A 278 9.07 -23.49 17.02
N VAL A 279 9.16 -24.40 17.99
CA VAL A 279 8.27 -25.56 18.08
C VAL A 279 6.84 -25.11 18.37
N VAL A 280 6.64 -24.20 19.32
CA VAL A 280 5.30 -23.68 19.63
C VAL A 280 4.71 -22.98 18.40
N LEU A 281 5.47 -22.12 17.72
CA LEU A 281 5.03 -21.49 16.48
C LEU A 281 4.70 -22.51 15.39
N ALA A 282 5.53 -23.53 15.19
CA ALA A 282 5.33 -24.55 14.16
C ALA A 282 4.09 -25.40 14.42
N VAL A 283 3.86 -25.80 15.68
CA VAL A 283 2.63 -26.50 16.08
C VAL A 283 1.42 -25.58 15.85
N TRP A 284 1.54 -24.30 16.19
CA TRP A 284 0.46 -23.34 16.06
C TRP A 284 0.07 -23.01 14.61
N VAL A 285 0.99 -23.12 13.65
CA VAL A 285 0.66 -23.03 12.21
C VAL A 285 -0.44 -24.04 11.85
N VAL A 286 -0.39 -25.23 12.44
CA VAL A 286 -1.30 -26.34 12.13
C VAL A 286 -2.58 -26.25 12.96
N ILE A 287 -2.47 -26.11 14.29
CA ILE A 287 -3.63 -26.20 15.20
C ILE A 287 -4.23 -24.85 15.60
N GLY A 288 -3.51 -23.74 15.35
CA GLY A 288 -3.91 -22.41 15.79
C GLY A 288 -5.11 -21.88 15.02
N GLY A 289 -5.92 -21.07 15.70
CA GLY A 289 -7.07 -20.38 15.11
C GLY A 289 -6.65 -19.44 13.96
N ILE A 290 -7.54 -19.26 12.99
CA ILE A 290 -7.41 -18.24 11.93
C ILE A 290 -7.65 -16.84 12.50
N THR A 291 -7.07 -15.83 11.86
CA THR A 291 -7.46 -14.45 12.15
C THR A 291 -8.79 -14.12 11.46
N SER A 292 -9.48 -13.06 11.91
CA SER A 292 -10.82 -12.70 11.40
C SER A 292 -10.84 -12.44 9.89
N ASP A 293 -9.74 -11.88 9.35
CA ASP A 293 -9.69 -11.39 7.98
C ASP A 293 -8.97 -12.35 7.02
N ASP A 294 -8.61 -13.56 7.48
CA ASP A 294 -7.90 -14.53 6.65
C ASP A 294 -8.70 -14.86 5.37
N GLY A 295 -10.01 -15.10 5.50
CA GLY A 295 -10.89 -15.35 4.35
C GLY A 295 -11.10 -14.12 3.46
N TYR A 296 -11.08 -12.93 4.07
CA TYR A 296 -11.23 -11.66 3.38
C TYR A 296 -10.04 -11.41 2.46
N ILE A 297 -8.83 -11.48 3.03
CA ILE A 297 -7.56 -11.29 2.32
C ILE A 297 -7.33 -12.39 1.30
N LEU A 298 -7.63 -13.66 1.65
CA LEU A 298 -7.51 -14.78 0.71
C LEU A 298 -8.35 -14.58 -0.56
N THR A 299 -9.56 -14.05 -0.43
CA THR A 299 -10.41 -13.81 -1.60
C THR A 299 -9.89 -12.65 -2.46
N MET A 300 -9.39 -11.58 -1.83
CA MET A 300 -8.74 -10.47 -2.54
C MET A 300 -7.52 -10.95 -3.34
N ILE A 301 -6.62 -11.73 -2.74
CA ILE A 301 -5.40 -12.21 -3.43
C ILE A 301 -5.70 -13.25 -4.50
N ARG A 302 -6.77 -14.05 -4.37
CA ARG A 302 -7.18 -15.03 -5.39
C ARG A 302 -7.82 -14.38 -6.61
N THR A 303 -8.59 -13.33 -6.40
CA THR A 303 -9.30 -12.63 -7.48
C THR A 303 -8.42 -11.61 -8.21
N SER A 304 -7.30 -11.19 -7.62
CA SER A 304 -6.41 -10.16 -8.19
C SER A 304 -5.89 -10.52 -9.61
N THR A 305 -5.57 -11.79 -9.86
CA THR A 305 -5.09 -12.24 -11.18
C THR A 305 -6.12 -12.06 -12.30
N GLY A 306 -7.42 -12.26 -12.00
CA GLY A 306 -8.50 -12.02 -12.95
C GLY A 306 -8.91 -10.54 -13.05
N MET A 307 -8.70 -9.76 -11.98
CA MET A 307 -9.05 -8.34 -11.93
C MET A 307 -7.97 -7.41 -12.49
N GLY A 308 -6.71 -7.86 -12.54
CA GLY A 308 -5.55 -7.09 -13.01
C GLY A 308 -4.91 -6.21 -11.94
N TYR A 309 -5.44 -6.17 -10.72
CA TYR A 309 -4.90 -5.44 -9.57
C TYR A 309 -5.44 -6.02 -8.25
N VAL A 310 -4.82 -5.65 -7.12
CA VAL A 310 -5.32 -6.02 -5.78
C VAL A 310 -6.39 -5.02 -5.33
N GLY A 311 -7.64 -5.35 -5.63
CA GLY A 311 -8.82 -4.60 -5.21
C GLY A 311 -9.46 -5.11 -3.92
N ASN A 312 -10.21 -4.24 -3.26
CA ASN A 312 -11.04 -4.64 -2.14
C ASN A 312 -12.30 -5.39 -2.61
N TYR A 313 -12.23 -6.71 -2.69
CA TYR A 313 -13.28 -7.53 -3.31
C TYR A 313 -14.68 -7.34 -2.68
N TYR A 314 -14.75 -7.06 -1.38
CA TYR A 314 -16.02 -7.05 -0.64
C TYR A 314 -16.63 -5.65 -0.44
N ARG A 315 -15.85 -4.58 -0.58
CA ARG A 315 -16.28 -3.22 -0.21
C ARG A 315 -15.70 -2.18 -1.16
N TRP A 316 -16.18 -0.94 -1.03
CA TRP A 316 -15.62 0.24 -1.69
C TRP A 316 -15.52 0.11 -3.21
N PHE A 317 -16.50 -0.56 -3.83
CA PHE A 317 -16.57 -0.72 -5.28
C PHE A 317 -15.30 -1.34 -5.89
N ASN A 318 -14.63 -2.23 -5.13
CA ASN A 318 -13.36 -2.84 -5.52
C ASN A 318 -12.23 -1.83 -5.79
N ALA A 319 -12.23 -0.70 -5.08
CA ALA A 319 -11.11 0.22 -5.07
C ALA A 319 -9.81 -0.48 -4.63
N PRO A 320 -8.65 -0.16 -5.25
CA PRO A 320 -7.38 -0.81 -4.96
C PRO A 320 -6.96 -0.62 -3.50
N GLU A 321 -6.23 -1.59 -2.95
CA GLU A 321 -5.56 -1.46 -1.64
C GLU A 321 -4.31 -0.58 -1.67
N ALA A 322 -3.90 -0.10 -2.85
CA ALA A 322 -2.83 0.87 -2.98
C ALA A 322 -3.14 2.13 -2.14
N PRO A 323 -2.14 2.70 -1.43
CA PRO A 323 -0.71 2.43 -1.54
C PRO A 323 -0.20 1.27 -0.64
N PHE A 324 -1.10 0.54 0.03
CA PHE A 324 -0.78 -0.49 1.02
C PHE A 324 -0.70 -1.93 0.45
N SER A 325 -0.65 -2.08 -0.87
CA SER A 325 -0.93 -3.37 -1.54
C SER A 325 0.26 -4.31 -1.68
N TRP A 326 1.49 -3.89 -1.37
CA TRP A 326 2.70 -4.66 -1.71
C TRP A 326 2.76 -6.05 -1.06
N PRO A 327 2.37 -6.27 0.22
CA PRO A 327 2.41 -7.61 0.81
C PRO A 327 1.40 -8.53 0.13
N TYR A 328 0.22 -8.02 -0.21
CA TYR A 328 -0.82 -8.79 -0.90
C TYR A 328 -0.36 -9.29 -2.26
N GLN A 329 0.46 -8.53 -3.00
CA GLN A 329 1.04 -9.00 -4.26
C GLN A 329 1.95 -10.21 -4.05
N LEU A 330 2.77 -10.23 -2.98
CA LEU A 330 3.58 -11.39 -2.64
C LEU A 330 2.71 -12.59 -2.24
N TYR A 331 1.66 -12.35 -1.46
CA TYR A 331 0.69 -13.39 -1.11
C TYR A 331 -0.08 -13.93 -2.31
N THR A 332 -0.33 -13.13 -3.36
CA THR A 332 -0.90 -13.63 -4.62
C THR A 332 0.01 -14.68 -5.25
N PHE A 333 1.32 -14.44 -5.36
CA PHE A 333 2.27 -15.44 -5.87
C PHE A 333 2.35 -16.67 -4.95
N TRP A 334 2.33 -16.46 -3.63
CA TRP A 334 2.36 -17.55 -2.65
C TRP A 334 1.11 -18.45 -2.74
N ALA A 335 -0.06 -17.84 -2.95
CA ALA A 335 -1.35 -18.51 -3.06
C ALA A 335 -1.54 -19.27 -4.38
N GLN A 336 -0.78 -18.93 -5.43
CA GLN A 336 -0.77 -19.70 -6.69
C GLN A 336 -0.18 -21.11 -6.50
N ILE A 337 0.70 -21.30 -5.51
CA ILE A 337 1.28 -22.60 -5.19
C ILE A 337 0.26 -23.46 -4.42
N SER A 338 -0.32 -22.90 -3.35
CA SER A 338 -1.36 -23.57 -2.57
C SER A 338 -2.17 -22.55 -1.77
N THR A 339 -3.44 -22.86 -1.53
CA THR A 339 -4.34 -22.03 -0.72
C THR A 339 -4.75 -22.71 0.60
N VAL A 340 -4.07 -23.79 1.00
CA VAL A 340 -4.37 -24.45 2.27
C VAL A 340 -3.85 -23.61 3.45
N PRO A 341 -4.58 -23.50 4.58
CA PRO A 341 -4.20 -22.60 5.67
C PRO A 341 -2.78 -22.79 6.22
N PRO A 342 -2.27 -24.01 6.46
CA PRO A 342 -0.90 -24.19 6.96
C PRO A 342 0.16 -23.60 6.02
N TRP A 343 -0.03 -23.73 4.70
CA TRP A 343 0.86 -23.17 3.69
C TRP A 343 0.83 -21.64 3.70
N LEU A 344 -0.38 -21.06 3.74
CA LEU A 344 -0.59 -19.61 3.76
C LEU A 344 -0.01 -18.94 5.02
N ARG A 345 0.10 -19.67 6.12
CA ARG A 345 0.68 -19.19 7.39
C ARG A 345 2.20 -19.31 7.49
N LEU A 346 2.87 -20.02 6.58
CA LEU A 346 4.32 -20.18 6.61
C LEU A 346 5.09 -18.84 6.57
N PRO A 347 4.68 -17.82 5.77
CA PRO A 347 5.29 -16.50 5.83
C PRO A 347 5.23 -15.88 7.23
N SER A 348 4.07 -15.93 7.89
CA SER A 348 3.93 -15.47 9.28
C SER A 348 4.84 -16.26 10.23
N PHE A 349 4.85 -17.59 10.15
CA PHE A 349 5.75 -18.42 10.94
C PHE A 349 7.22 -18.01 10.78
N ALA A 350 7.67 -17.82 9.54
CA ALA A 350 9.02 -17.38 9.24
C ALA A 350 9.31 -15.99 9.83
N MET A 351 8.38 -15.04 9.69
CA MET A 351 8.51 -13.70 10.28
C MET A 351 8.56 -13.75 11.81
N GLY A 352 7.80 -14.64 12.44
CA GLY A 352 7.82 -14.87 13.89
C GLY A 352 9.16 -15.43 14.35
N GLY A 353 9.68 -16.43 13.64
CA GLY A 353 11.01 -16.98 13.90
C GLY A 353 12.12 -15.93 13.77
N VAL A 354 12.10 -15.13 12.70
CA VAL A 354 13.09 -14.04 12.49
C VAL A 354 12.94 -12.95 13.55
N SER A 355 11.70 -12.56 13.89
CA SER A 355 11.44 -11.59 14.96
C SER A 355 12.01 -12.08 16.29
N TRP A 356 11.77 -13.34 16.66
CA TRP A 356 12.35 -13.94 17.86
C TRP A 356 13.89 -13.95 17.82
N MET A 357 14.49 -14.28 16.68
CA MET A 357 15.94 -14.24 16.52
C MET A 357 16.50 -12.82 16.74
N LEU A 358 15.83 -11.79 16.20
CA LEU A 358 16.21 -10.39 16.40
C LEU A 358 16.07 -9.98 17.88
N ILE A 359 14.97 -10.35 18.55
CA ILE A 359 14.79 -10.09 19.98
C ILE A 359 15.92 -10.72 20.79
N SER A 360 16.13 -12.02 20.62
CA SER A 360 17.05 -12.81 21.44
C SER A 360 18.53 -12.48 21.22
N ARG A 361 18.92 -12.09 19.99
CA ARG A 361 20.33 -11.92 19.60
C ARG A 361 20.78 -10.48 19.38
N GLU A 362 19.88 -9.57 19.00
CA GLU A 362 20.20 -8.14 18.85
C GLU A 362 19.68 -7.31 20.02
N VAL A 363 18.38 -7.42 20.33
CA VAL A 363 17.73 -6.52 21.31
C VAL A 363 18.14 -6.85 22.74
N MET A 364 17.94 -8.10 23.18
CA MET A 364 18.21 -8.50 24.57
C MET A 364 19.67 -8.26 24.99
N PRO A 365 20.70 -8.63 24.19
CA PRO A 365 22.09 -8.35 24.57
C PRO A 365 22.43 -6.86 24.63
N ARG A 366 21.68 -6.03 23.90
CA ARG A 366 21.86 -4.57 23.85
C ARG A 366 21.28 -3.86 25.07
N LEU A 367 20.24 -4.42 25.69
CA LEU A 367 19.62 -3.89 26.92
C LEU A 367 20.55 -3.92 28.14
N GLY A 368 21.55 -4.80 28.16
CA GLY A 368 22.58 -4.79 29.20
C GLY A 368 23.14 -6.17 29.54
N ARG A 369 24.23 -6.16 30.32
CA ARG A 369 24.93 -7.39 30.74
C ARG A 369 24.05 -8.28 31.61
N GLU A 370 23.24 -7.70 32.48
CA GLU A 370 22.37 -8.43 33.41
C GLU A 370 21.24 -9.15 32.68
N VAL A 371 20.56 -8.46 31.77
CA VAL A 371 19.51 -9.06 30.91
C VAL A 371 20.09 -10.21 30.07
N ARG A 372 21.30 -10.02 29.50
CA ARG A 372 21.96 -11.05 28.69
C ARG A 372 22.29 -12.32 29.46
N ARG A 373 22.58 -12.23 30.76
CA ARG A 373 22.97 -13.37 31.61
C ARG A 373 21.79 -14.02 32.32
N SER A 374 20.69 -13.29 32.50
CA SER A 374 19.51 -13.78 33.19
C SER A 374 18.73 -14.79 32.35
N ALA A 375 18.66 -16.04 32.82
CA ALA A 375 17.80 -17.06 32.22
C ALA A 375 16.31 -16.69 32.34
N ALA A 376 15.91 -16.12 33.47
CA ALA A 376 14.54 -15.68 33.72
C ALA A 376 14.09 -14.59 32.73
N ALA A 377 14.92 -13.58 32.48
CA ALA A 377 14.63 -12.55 31.49
C ALA A 377 14.47 -13.14 30.08
N GLY A 378 15.30 -14.14 29.75
CA GLY A 378 15.22 -14.90 28.51
C GLY A 378 13.91 -15.64 28.29
N TRP A 379 13.45 -16.37 29.31
CA TRP A 379 12.19 -17.11 29.25
C TRP A 379 10.97 -16.20 29.33
N ALA A 380 11.04 -15.12 30.11
CA ALA A 380 9.99 -14.10 30.15
C ALA A 380 9.82 -13.44 28.77
N ALA A 381 10.91 -13.07 28.09
CA ALA A 381 10.86 -12.53 26.73
C ALA A 381 10.22 -13.53 25.75
N ALA A 382 10.56 -14.82 25.82
CA ALA A 382 9.95 -15.86 25.01
C ALA A 382 8.44 -16.01 25.27
N ALA A 383 8.05 -16.00 26.55
CA ALA A 383 6.65 -16.14 26.96
C ALA A 383 5.81 -14.94 26.50
N VAL A 384 6.29 -13.71 26.72
CA VAL A 384 5.60 -12.49 26.25
C VAL A 384 5.51 -12.47 24.73
N PHE A 385 6.59 -12.83 24.03
CA PHE A 385 6.59 -12.92 22.58
C PHE A 385 5.51 -13.89 22.07
N LEU A 386 5.45 -15.11 22.62
CA LEU A 386 4.44 -16.10 22.25
C LEU A 386 3.02 -15.65 22.64
N ALA A 387 2.84 -15.02 23.80
CA ALA A 387 1.54 -14.51 24.25
C ALA A 387 0.95 -13.49 23.27
N PHE A 388 1.79 -12.67 22.62
CA PHE A 388 1.36 -11.77 21.55
C PHE A 388 1.25 -12.46 20.19
N TRP A 389 2.21 -13.29 19.82
CA TRP A 389 2.27 -13.84 18.45
C TRP A 389 1.11 -14.79 18.16
N LEU A 390 0.80 -15.70 19.09
CA LEU A 390 -0.18 -16.76 18.87
C LEU A 390 -1.61 -16.24 18.58
N PRO A 391 -2.16 -15.26 19.33
CA PRO A 391 -3.52 -14.76 19.08
C PRO A 391 -3.63 -13.72 17.96
N TYR A 392 -2.57 -12.97 17.65
CA TYR A 392 -2.64 -11.83 16.72
C TYR A 392 -2.04 -12.11 15.35
N ASN A 393 -0.98 -12.91 15.27
CA ASN A 393 -0.13 -12.97 14.08
C ASN A 393 -0.28 -14.29 13.29
N ASN A 394 -1.20 -15.19 13.63
CA ASN A 394 -1.31 -16.50 12.99
C ASN A 394 -2.27 -16.52 11.77
N GLY A 395 -2.01 -15.67 10.77
CA GLY A 395 -2.89 -15.54 9.60
C GLY A 395 -2.28 -14.76 8.43
N LEU A 396 -3.15 -14.23 7.58
CA LEU A 396 -2.82 -13.42 6.40
C LEU A 396 -2.91 -11.91 6.65
N ARG A 397 -3.39 -11.48 7.83
CA ARG A 397 -3.33 -10.07 8.20
C ARG A 397 -1.87 -9.63 8.30
N LEU A 398 -1.66 -8.31 8.17
CA LEU A 398 -0.34 -7.72 7.94
C LEU A 398 0.39 -7.28 9.22
N GLU A 399 -0.12 -7.64 10.41
CA GLU A 399 0.58 -7.41 11.67
C GLU A 399 1.94 -8.13 11.79
N PRO A 400 2.16 -9.36 11.26
CA PRO A 400 3.47 -9.98 11.23
C PRO A 400 4.53 -9.12 10.51
N GLU A 401 4.16 -8.50 9.39
CA GLU A 401 4.98 -7.57 8.60
C GLU A 401 5.28 -6.30 9.42
N VAL A 402 4.30 -5.79 10.16
CA VAL A 402 4.51 -4.66 11.08
C VAL A 402 5.45 -5.03 12.22
N ALA A 403 5.29 -6.21 12.81
CA ALA A 403 6.11 -6.67 13.93
C ALA A 403 7.58 -6.84 13.51
N ILE A 404 7.84 -7.56 12.40
CA ILE A 404 9.21 -7.75 11.89
C ILE A 404 9.82 -6.43 11.41
N GLY A 405 9.03 -5.60 10.73
CA GLY A 405 9.45 -4.29 10.27
C GLY A 405 9.87 -3.38 11.41
N SER A 406 9.05 -3.29 12.46
CA SER A 406 9.31 -2.45 13.64
C SER A 406 10.58 -2.89 14.37
N ILE A 407 10.82 -4.19 14.54
CA ILE A 407 12.04 -4.65 15.21
C ILE A 407 13.29 -4.49 14.33
N LEU A 408 13.17 -4.64 13.00
CA LEU A 408 14.26 -4.34 12.08
C LEU A 408 14.66 -2.86 12.18
N VAL A 409 13.68 -1.95 12.22
CA VAL A 409 13.93 -0.52 12.41
C VAL A 409 14.60 -0.24 13.74
N LEU A 410 14.09 -0.82 14.83
CA LEU A 410 14.68 -0.66 16.16
C LEU A 410 16.16 -1.09 16.16
N CYS A 411 16.45 -2.29 15.63
CA CYS A 411 17.82 -2.79 15.54
C CYS A 411 18.70 -1.92 14.64
N ALA A 412 18.16 -1.43 13.52
CA ALA A 412 18.87 -0.58 12.58
C ALA A 412 19.24 0.78 13.18
N VAL A 413 18.30 1.43 13.88
CA VAL A 413 18.51 2.71 14.58
C VAL A 413 19.52 2.54 15.72
N GLU A 414 19.36 1.54 16.58
CA GLU A 414 20.33 1.25 17.64
C GLU A 414 21.73 1.01 17.10
N ARG A 415 21.85 0.25 16.01
CA ARG A 415 23.13 -0.03 15.37
C ARG A 415 23.72 1.22 14.73
N ALA A 416 22.91 2.09 14.12
CA ALA A 416 23.34 3.36 13.57
C ALA A 416 23.94 4.25 14.66
N VAL A 417 23.24 4.39 15.78
CA VAL A 417 23.69 5.19 16.94
C VAL A 417 24.96 4.61 17.56
N ALA A 418 25.01 3.30 17.80
CA ALA A 418 26.15 2.65 18.44
C ALA A 418 27.43 2.70 17.59
N THR A 419 27.30 2.47 16.27
CA THR A 419 28.44 2.42 15.35
C THR A 419 28.78 3.76 14.71
N ARG A 420 27.91 4.77 14.86
CA ARG A 420 27.99 6.07 14.16
C ARG A 420 28.13 5.89 12.65
N ARG A 421 27.25 5.08 12.07
CA ARG A 421 27.24 4.75 10.63
C ARG A 421 25.90 5.11 10.01
N MET A 422 25.91 5.58 8.78
CA MET A 422 24.71 6.02 8.07
C MET A 422 23.99 4.87 7.34
N LEU A 423 24.68 3.81 6.96
CA LEU A 423 24.06 2.67 6.27
C LEU A 423 22.97 1.98 7.11
N PRO A 424 23.18 1.63 8.39
CA PRO A 424 22.11 1.04 9.19
C PRO A 424 20.91 1.99 9.30
N LEU A 425 21.15 3.30 9.39
CA LEU A 425 20.08 4.29 9.39
C LEU A 425 19.28 4.25 8.08
N ALA A 426 19.95 4.23 6.92
CA ALA A 426 19.30 4.17 5.62
C ALA A 426 18.51 2.85 5.41
N LEU A 427 19.07 1.71 5.84
CA LEU A 427 18.36 0.43 5.80
C LEU A 427 17.15 0.42 6.75
N GLY A 428 17.28 1.04 7.92
CA GLY A 428 16.17 1.27 8.83
C GLY A 428 15.06 2.11 8.20
N LEU A 429 15.42 3.16 7.44
CA LEU A 429 14.43 3.98 6.74
C LEU A 429 13.68 3.19 5.66
N ILE A 430 14.37 2.34 4.90
CA ILE A 430 13.73 1.43 3.95
C ILE A 430 12.76 0.50 4.68
N ALA A 431 13.21 -0.15 5.76
CA ALA A 431 12.36 -1.04 6.55
C ALA A 431 11.12 -0.30 7.08
N ALA A 432 11.28 0.90 7.63
CA ALA A 432 10.19 1.71 8.15
C ALA A 432 9.19 2.13 7.07
N ALA A 433 9.70 2.57 5.92
CA ALA A 433 8.88 2.99 4.79
C ALA A 433 8.04 1.81 4.26
N PHE A 434 8.65 0.65 4.05
CA PHE A 434 7.94 -0.57 3.62
C PHE A 434 6.96 -1.08 4.68
N THR A 435 7.28 -0.92 5.96
CA THR A 435 6.37 -1.28 7.07
C THR A 435 5.14 -0.38 7.09
N LEU A 436 5.33 0.93 6.95
CA LEU A 436 4.23 1.90 6.84
C LEU A 436 3.37 1.63 5.60
N ALA A 437 4.00 1.25 4.49
CA ALA A 437 3.30 0.90 3.25
C ALA A 437 2.73 -0.52 3.24
N ALA A 438 2.90 -1.32 4.30
CA ALA A 438 2.22 -2.61 4.41
C ALA A 438 0.77 -2.43 4.87
N THR A 439 0.54 -1.58 5.86
CA THR A 439 -0.77 -1.33 6.46
C THR A 439 -0.76 -0.01 7.23
N PRO A 440 -1.90 0.70 7.39
CA PRO A 440 -1.96 1.92 8.19
C PRO A 440 -1.40 1.79 9.61
N THR A 441 -1.52 0.60 10.24
CA THR A 441 -0.97 0.34 11.58
C THR A 441 0.56 0.28 11.61
N GLY A 442 1.20 0.16 10.45
CA GLY A 442 2.66 0.16 10.29
C GLY A 442 3.35 1.47 10.66
N PHE A 443 2.59 2.55 10.93
CA PHE A 443 3.11 3.84 11.39
C PHE A 443 3.96 3.73 12.66
N ILE A 444 3.73 2.72 13.50
CA ILE A 444 4.56 2.45 14.70
C ILE A 444 6.05 2.29 14.38
N ALA A 445 6.41 1.87 13.16
CA ALA A 445 7.80 1.73 12.72
C ALA A 445 8.57 3.06 12.69
N VAL A 446 7.89 4.21 12.76
CA VAL A 446 8.54 5.54 12.86
C VAL A 446 9.06 5.81 14.29
N ALA A 447 8.50 5.16 15.31
CA ALA A 447 8.77 5.47 16.71
C ALA A 447 10.26 5.41 17.11
N PRO A 448 11.07 4.40 16.68
CA PRO A 448 12.49 4.35 17.03
C PRO A 448 13.28 5.58 16.56
N PHE A 449 12.93 6.19 15.42
CA PHE A 449 13.59 7.41 14.94
C PHE A 449 13.24 8.63 15.79
N LEU A 450 11.98 8.73 16.24
CA LEU A 450 11.52 9.82 17.10
C LEU A 450 12.20 9.75 18.48
N VAL A 451 12.25 8.54 19.06
CA VAL A 451 12.95 8.30 20.34
C VAL A 451 14.44 8.59 20.23
N ALA A 452 15.08 8.19 19.11
CA ALA A 452 16.50 8.41 18.86
C ALA A 452 16.83 9.75 18.17
N LEU A 453 15.91 10.73 18.15
CA LEU A 453 16.09 11.95 17.35
C LEU A 453 17.40 12.69 17.67
N ARG A 454 17.69 12.90 18.96
CA ARG A 454 18.91 13.60 19.41
C ARG A 454 20.21 12.92 18.92
N PRO A 455 20.47 11.63 19.21
CA PRO A 455 21.69 10.97 18.74
C PRO A 455 21.74 10.84 17.22
N LEU A 456 20.60 10.70 16.53
CA LEU A 456 20.56 10.68 15.07
C LEU A 456 20.96 12.03 14.47
N VAL A 457 20.44 13.15 14.96
CA VAL A 457 20.85 14.49 14.50
C VAL A 457 22.35 14.71 14.70
N GLN A 458 22.91 14.25 15.82
CA GLN A 458 24.36 14.31 16.06
C GLN A 458 25.15 13.46 15.05
N LEU A 459 24.67 12.24 14.76
CA LEU A 459 25.25 11.37 13.74
C LEU A 459 25.23 12.05 12.37
N LEU A 460 24.11 12.65 11.97
CA LEU A 460 23.97 13.34 10.68
C LEU A 460 24.91 14.54 10.58
N ARG A 461 25.04 15.35 11.65
CA ARG A 461 25.98 16.49 11.67
C ARG A 461 27.44 16.04 11.52
N GLN A 462 27.81 14.92 12.16
CA GLN A 462 29.16 14.35 12.05
C GLN A 462 29.46 13.90 10.61
N HIS A 463 28.50 13.26 9.94
CA HIS A 463 28.65 12.85 8.55
C HIS A 463 28.66 14.07 7.61
N ALA A 464 27.77 15.05 7.83
CA ALA A 464 27.68 16.25 7.03
C ALA A 464 28.98 17.10 7.10
N ALA A 465 29.67 17.13 8.24
CA ALA A 465 30.96 17.79 8.37
C ALA A 465 32.04 17.19 7.45
N VAL A 466 31.91 15.91 7.08
CA VAL A 466 32.87 15.20 6.22
C VAL A 466 32.38 15.14 4.77
N SER A 467 31.13 14.75 4.53
CA SER A 467 30.58 14.52 3.19
C SER A 467 29.80 15.70 2.59
N GLY A 468 29.60 16.76 3.37
CA GLY A 468 28.60 17.79 3.06
C GLY A 468 27.17 17.27 3.26
N TRP A 469 26.22 18.21 3.36
CA TRP A 469 24.80 17.88 3.55
C TRP A 469 24.20 17.12 2.36
N ALA A 470 24.63 17.38 1.13
CA ALA A 470 24.17 16.64 -0.04
C ALA A 470 24.51 15.13 0.06
N GLY A 471 25.69 14.79 0.56
CA GLY A 471 26.13 13.40 0.78
C GLY A 471 25.39 12.66 1.89
N VAL A 472 24.67 13.38 2.75
CA VAL A 472 23.82 12.81 3.81
C VAL A 472 22.36 12.75 3.37
N ILE A 473 21.83 13.87 2.85
CA ILE A 473 20.44 14.02 2.46
C ILE A 473 20.11 13.11 1.27
N GLY A 474 20.98 13.03 0.26
CA GLY A 474 20.73 12.23 -0.94
C GLY A 474 20.42 10.77 -0.64
N PRO A 475 21.31 10.03 0.05
CA PRO A 475 21.05 8.64 0.40
C PRO A 475 19.86 8.44 1.35
N ILE A 476 19.62 9.38 2.28
CA ILE A 476 18.47 9.33 3.21
C ILE A 476 17.15 9.47 2.46
N LEU A 477 17.04 10.46 1.57
CA LEU A 477 15.85 10.66 0.74
C LEU A 477 15.65 9.48 -0.20
N GLY A 478 16.71 9.02 -0.87
CA GLY A 478 16.64 7.86 -1.75
C GLY A 478 16.13 6.61 -1.03
N ALA A 479 16.66 6.33 0.16
CA ALA A 479 16.25 5.20 0.98
C ALA A 479 14.78 5.32 1.48
N GLY A 480 14.40 6.47 2.02
CA GLY A 480 13.07 6.69 2.59
C GLY A 480 11.94 6.76 1.56
N LEU A 481 12.23 7.29 0.36
CA LEU A 481 11.23 7.46 -0.70
C LEU A 481 11.14 6.27 -1.65
N LEU A 482 12.07 5.31 -1.59
CA LEU A 482 12.09 4.13 -2.47
C LEU A 482 10.78 3.34 -2.42
N VAL A 483 10.07 3.37 -1.29
CA VAL A 483 8.78 2.68 -1.13
C VAL A 483 7.73 3.12 -2.16
N LEU A 484 7.79 4.39 -2.63
CA LEU A 484 6.87 4.90 -3.65
C LEU A 484 6.93 4.10 -4.95
N VAL A 485 8.09 3.54 -5.28
CA VAL A 485 8.26 2.67 -6.45
C VAL A 485 7.35 1.45 -6.37
N VAL A 486 7.21 0.87 -5.18
CA VAL A 486 6.42 -0.34 -4.96
C VAL A 486 4.95 0.01 -4.73
N SER A 487 4.65 1.04 -3.93
CA SER A 487 3.27 1.48 -3.65
C SER A 487 2.52 1.99 -4.88
N PHE A 488 3.22 2.52 -5.88
CA PHE A 488 2.65 3.03 -7.14
C PHE A 488 3.14 2.25 -8.35
N ALA A 489 3.52 0.98 -8.19
CA ALA A 489 4.02 0.17 -9.30
C ALA A 489 2.99 0.07 -10.44
N ASP A 490 1.75 -0.28 -10.10
CA ASP A 490 0.60 -0.37 -11.01
C ASP A 490 -0.21 0.94 -11.00
N GLN A 491 -0.64 1.39 -9.82
CA GLN A 491 -1.57 2.52 -9.69
C GLN A 491 -0.93 3.90 -9.93
N THR A 492 -1.76 4.87 -10.31
CA THR A 492 -1.39 6.29 -10.42
C THR A 492 -1.72 7.04 -9.13
N LEU A 493 -1.14 8.24 -8.95
CA LEU A 493 -1.52 9.12 -7.84
C LEU A 493 -3.01 9.44 -7.84
N ALA A 494 -3.60 9.74 -9.00
CA ALA A 494 -5.03 10.02 -9.13
C ALA A 494 -5.89 8.81 -8.72
N GLY A 495 -5.50 7.59 -9.13
CA GLY A 495 -6.18 6.37 -8.73
C GLY A 495 -6.15 6.14 -7.21
N VAL A 496 -5.00 6.32 -6.58
CA VAL A 496 -4.87 6.16 -5.12
C VAL A 496 -5.66 7.22 -4.34
N LEU A 497 -5.64 8.47 -4.79
CA LEU A 497 -6.42 9.55 -4.16
C LEU A 497 -7.93 9.27 -4.25
N GLU A 498 -8.40 8.79 -5.40
CA GLU A 498 -9.80 8.41 -5.56
C GLU A 498 -10.18 7.19 -4.70
N ALA A 499 -9.33 6.15 -4.67
CA ALA A 499 -9.54 4.99 -3.81
C ALA A 499 -9.63 5.40 -2.32
N THR A 500 -8.77 6.32 -1.90
CA THR A 500 -8.80 6.89 -0.54
C THR A 500 -10.08 7.67 -0.29
N ARG A 501 -10.51 8.53 -1.22
CA ARG A 501 -11.76 9.29 -1.13
C ARG A 501 -12.96 8.36 -0.93
N VAL A 502 -13.08 7.32 -1.76
CA VAL A 502 -14.17 6.33 -1.68
C VAL A 502 -14.18 5.61 -0.33
N ARG A 503 -13.01 5.22 0.19
CA ARG A 503 -12.89 4.58 1.52
C ARG A 503 -13.31 5.52 2.64
N THR A 504 -12.89 6.77 2.59
CA THR A 504 -13.23 7.79 3.59
C THR A 504 -14.71 8.11 3.59
N GLU A 505 -15.34 8.22 2.42
CA GLU A 505 -16.75 8.59 2.27
C GLU A 505 -17.70 7.44 2.67
N ILE A 506 -17.39 6.20 2.30
CA ILE A 506 -18.22 5.02 2.60
C ILE A 506 -17.95 4.48 4.02
N GLY A 507 -16.71 4.60 4.50
CA GLY A 507 -16.28 4.07 5.78
C GLY A 507 -16.27 2.53 5.88
N PRO A 508 -16.04 1.98 7.09
CA PRO A 508 -15.86 2.70 8.35
C PRO A 508 -14.53 3.48 8.41
N ASN A 509 -14.57 4.70 8.95
CA ASN A 509 -13.41 5.57 9.15
C ASN A 509 -13.57 6.36 10.47
N LEU A 510 -12.85 5.94 11.51
CA LEU A 510 -12.93 6.55 12.83
C LEU A 510 -11.93 7.70 12.97
N SER A 511 -12.31 8.72 13.73
CA SER A 511 -11.43 9.85 14.07
C SER A 511 -10.46 9.49 15.19
N TRP A 512 -9.33 10.17 15.27
CA TRP A 512 -8.25 9.90 16.24
C TRP A 512 -8.70 9.94 17.71
N PHE A 513 -9.68 10.79 18.05
CA PHE A 513 -10.22 10.89 19.42
C PHE A 513 -11.12 9.72 19.81
N GLN A 514 -11.47 8.85 18.85
CA GLN A 514 -12.25 7.63 19.07
C GLN A 514 -11.35 6.41 19.34
N GLU A 515 -10.05 6.62 19.57
CA GLU A 515 -9.12 5.58 20.03
C GLU A 515 -9.62 4.75 21.24
N PRO A 516 -10.37 5.30 22.22
CA PRO A 516 -10.94 4.50 23.30
C PRO A 516 -11.79 3.30 22.84
N ILE A 517 -12.44 3.38 21.66
CA ILE A 517 -13.22 2.27 21.09
C ILE A 517 -12.36 1.01 20.93
N ARG A 518 -11.06 1.14 20.60
CA ARG A 518 -10.15 -0.01 20.51
C ARG A 518 -10.07 -0.77 21.84
N TYR A 519 -10.07 -0.05 22.96
CA TYR A 519 -9.99 -0.65 24.29
C TYR A 519 -11.36 -1.14 24.74
N GLU A 520 -12.45 -0.45 24.40
CA GLU A 520 -13.82 -0.94 24.62
C GLU A 520 -14.03 -2.30 23.95
N GLU A 521 -13.61 -2.46 22.68
CA GLU A 521 -13.65 -3.74 21.98
C GLU A 521 -12.75 -4.80 22.62
N LEU A 522 -11.59 -4.40 23.15
CA LEU A 522 -10.73 -5.33 23.89
C LEU A 522 -11.42 -5.85 25.17
N PHE A 523 -12.33 -5.07 25.78
CA PHE A 523 -13.09 -5.47 26.97
C PHE A 523 -14.51 -5.95 26.67
N SER A 524 -14.90 -6.05 25.40
CA SER A 524 -16.23 -6.53 25.00
C SER A 524 -16.37 -8.05 25.11
N ASP A 525 -17.59 -8.55 25.25
CA ASP A 525 -17.86 -10.01 25.31
C ASP A 525 -17.80 -10.71 23.94
N MET A 526 -17.27 -10.02 22.93
CA MET A 526 -17.06 -10.53 21.56
C MET A 526 -15.70 -11.22 21.43
N PRO A 527 -15.43 -11.96 20.33
CA PRO A 527 -14.13 -12.59 20.09
C PRO A 527 -12.93 -11.62 20.14
N ASP A 528 -13.15 -10.33 19.85
CA ASP A 528 -12.12 -9.30 19.97
C ASP A 528 -11.65 -9.07 21.42
N GLY A 529 -12.53 -9.28 22.39
CA GLY A 529 -12.23 -9.28 23.82
C GLY A 529 -11.94 -10.67 24.40
N ALA A 530 -11.58 -11.67 23.60
CA ALA A 530 -11.19 -12.97 24.14
C ALA A 530 -10.00 -12.85 25.12
N LEU A 531 -9.95 -13.72 26.15
CA LEU A 531 -8.87 -13.73 27.16
C LEU A 531 -7.48 -13.79 26.51
N ALA A 532 -7.32 -14.58 25.45
CA ALA A 532 -6.08 -14.72 24.71
C ALA A 532 -5.59 -13.38 24.10
N ARG A 533 -6.50 -12.44 23.80
CA ARG A 533 -6.19 -11.09 23.31
C ARG A 533 -6.01 -10.08 24.45
N ARG A 534 -6.89 -10.13 25.47
CA ARG A 534 -6.80 -9.24 26.66
C ARG A 534 -5.50 -9.41 27.43
N PHE A 535 -5.15 -10.65 27.74
CA PHE A 535 -4.00 -10.99 28.60
C PHE A 535 -2.67 -10.36 28.14
N PRO A 536 -2.21 -10.54 26.88
CA PRO A 536 -0.94 -9.95 26.45
C PRO A 536 -0.92 -8.43 26.52
N VAL A 537 -2.02 -7.74 26.20
CA VAL A 537 -2.10 -6.27 26.28
C VAL A 537 -1.99 -5.79 27.73
N LEU A 538 -2.72 -6.41 28.66
CA LEU A 538 -2.63 -6.08 30.08
C LEU A 538 -1.23 -6.37 30.65
N LEU A 539 -0.62 -7.47 30.23
CA LEU A 539 0.75 -7.83 30.59
C LEU A 539 1.75 -6.79 30.08
N LEU A 540 1.60 -6.30 28.85
CA LEU A 540 2.41 -5.22 28.31
C LEU A 540 2.27 -3.94 29.13
N LEU A 541 1.05 -3.54 29.49
CA LEU A 541 0.80 -2.36 30.32
C LEU A 541 1.45 -2.50 31.71
N LEU A 542 1.35 -3.68 32.33
CA LEU A 542 2.02 -3.99 33.59
C LEU A 542 3.55 -3.92 33.46
N CYS A 543 4.13 -4.54 32.43
CA CYS A 543 5.57 -4.50 32.17
C CYS A 543 6.07 -3.07 31.88
N LEU A 544 5.29 -2.28 31.15
CA LEU A 544 5.60 -0.88 30.87
C LEU A 544 5.56 -0.03 32.15
N GLY A 545 4.50 -0.16 32.94
CA GLY A 545 4.33 0.58 34.20
C GLY A 545 5.42 0.23 35.22
N THR A 546 5.72 -1.06 35.40
CA THR A 546 6.81 -1.50 36.29
C THR A 546 8.17 -1.00 35.81
N SER A 547 8.46 -1.08 34.51
CA SER A 547 9.72 -0.54 33.96
C SER A 547 9.83 0.98 34.15
N LEU A 548 8.72 1.71 33.99
CA LEU A 548 8.67 3.15 34.21
C LEU A 548 8.97 3.51 35.66
N VAL A 549 8.34 2.82 36.62
CA VAL A 549 8.57 3.03 38.07
C VAL A 549 10.01 2.73 38.48
N VAL A 550 10.68 1.78 37.81
CA VAL A 550 12.09 1.45 38.10
C VAL A 550 13.07 2.44 37.46
N LEU A 551 12.70 3.08 36.35
CA LEU A 551 13.56 4.01 35.60
C LEU A 551 13.45 5.47 36.07
N LEU A 552 12.31 5.86 36.61
CA LEU A 552 12.07 7.15 37.27
C LEU A 552 12.55 7.11 38.72
#